data_AF-A0A0C3E5H6-F1
#
_entry.id   AF-A0A0C3E5H6-F1
#
_cell.length_a   1.000
_cell.length_b   1.000
_cell.length_c   1.000
_cell.angle_alpha   90.00
_cell.angle_beta   90.00
_cell.angle_gamma   90.00
#
_symmetry.space_group_name_H-M   'P 1'
#
loop_
_entity.id
_entity.type
_entity.pdbx_description
1 polymer ?
#
loop_
_entity_poly.entity_id
_entity_poly.type
_entity_poly.pdbx_seq_one_letter_code
_entity_poly.pdbx_strand_id
1 'polypeptide(L)'
;MDSLNSECVMAHAAQQLTTYTNGLCNNADVRYWWKVVDVVWHELTLVRGMAKDLPAGFIMPTSLMATDQFMLDPTMVHKTKEWPKWDVIRNSKDEDFVDHPWYKIQDQGPEGRVRDKGKGREVPAVIA
;
A
#
# COMPACT_ATOMS: atom_id res chain seq x y z
N MET A 1 -5.33 3.85 18.77
CA MET A 1 -5.90 5.14 18.35
C MET A 1 -5.43 5.43 16.92
N ASP A 2 -5.57 4.47 15.99
CA ASP A 2 -4.51 4.30 14.97
C ASP A 2 -4.99 4.25 13.50
N SER A 3 -6.22 3.84 13.20
CA SER A 3 -6.68 3.68 11.80
C SER A 3 -6.87 5.01 11.06
N LEU A 4 -7.43 6.02 11.73
CA LEU A 4 -7.72 7.34 11.12
C LEU A 4 -6.43 8.06 10.70
N ASN A 5 -5.34 7.86 11.45
CA ASN A 5 -4.03 8.40 11.12
C ASN A 5 -3.43 7.69 9.90
N SER A 6 -3.50 6.36 9.84
CA SER A 6 -3.01 5.59 8.68
C SER A 6 -3.77 5.92 7.40
N GLU A 7 -5.09 6.09 7.46
CA GLU A 7 -5.91 6.46 6.29
C GLU A 7 -5.53 7.84 5.75
N CYS A 8 -5.34 8.83 6.63
CA CYS A 8 -4.88 10.17 6.23
C CYS A 8 -3.49 10.12 5.58
N VAL A 9 -2.58 9.28 6.09
CA VAL A 9 -1.26 9.09 5.48
C VAL A 9 -1.36 8.44 4.10
N MET A 10 -2.21 7.42 3.92
CA MET A 10 -2.44 6.81 2.60
C MET A 10 -3.01 7.80 1.59
N ALA A 11 -3.99 8.60 2.01
CA ALA A 11 -4.57 9.64 1.16
C ALA A 11 -3.53 10.70 0.78
N HIS A 12 -2.71 11.14 1.73
CA HIS A 12 -1.62 12.08 1.48
C HIS A 12 -0.59 11.50 0.52
N ALA A 13 -0.13 10.26 0.73
CA ALA A 13 0.81 9.58 -0.14
C ALA A 13 0.24 9.47 -1.57
N ALA A 14 -1.01 9.02 -1.73
CA ALA A 14 -1.67 8.95 -3.03
C ALA A 14 -1.78 10.31 -3.73
N GLN A 15 -2.04 11.38 -2.96
CA GLN A 15 -2.06 12.76 -3.48
C GLN A 15 -0.67 13.22 -3.94
N GLN A 16 0.38 12.97 -3.15
CA GLN A 16 1.77 13.29 -3.52
C GLN A 16 2.17 12.55 -4.80
N LEU A 17 1.92 11.24 -4.86
CA LEU A 17 2.19 10.42 -6.05
C LEU A 17 1.53 10.99 -7.29
N THR A 18 0.23 11.30 -7.21
CA THR A 18 -0.53 11.88 -8.32
C THR A 18 0.03 13.24 -8.74
N THR A 19 0.39 14.09 -7.77
CA THR A 19 0.93 15.43 -8.03
C THR A 19 2.27 15.37 -8.75
N TYR A 20 3.20 14.55 -8.25
CA TYR A 20 4.54 14.44 -8.83
C TYR A 20 4.54 13.72 -10.18
N THR A 21 3.76 12.64 -10.31
CA THR A 21 3.66 11.92 -11.60
C THR A 21 3.01 12.78 -12.69
N ASN A 22 1.99 13.58 -12.35
CA ASN A 22 1.41 14.55 -13.29
C ASN A 22 2.38 15.68 -13.65
N GLY A 23 3.23 16.09 -12.70
CA GLY A 23 4.26 17.11 -12.94
C GLY A 23 5.30 16.72 -13.98
N LEU A 24 5.54 15.42 -14.20
CA LEU A 24 6.52 14.93 -15.18
C LEU A 24 6.18 15.33 -16.62
N CYS A 25 4.90 15.35 -17.00
CA CYS A 25 4.47 15.71 -18.36
C CYS A 25 4.79 17.15 -18.75
N ASN A 26 4.85 18.03 -17.75
CA ASN A 26 5.03 19.47 -17.95
C ASN A 26 6.48 19.92 -17.69
N ASN A 27 7.38 18.98 -17.40
CA ASN A 27 8.74 19.31 -16.98
C ASN A 27 9.75 18.42 -17.68
N ALA A 28 10.58 18.99 -18.57
CA ALA A 28 11.64 18.28 -19.26
C ALA A 28 12.97 18.22 -18.47
N ASP A 29 13.04 18.84 -17.28
CA ASP A 29 14.25 18.85 -16.47
C ASP A 29 14.49 17.47 -15.85
N VAL A 30 15.54 16.81 -16.30
CA VAL A 30 15.97 15.51 -15.79
C VAL A 30 16.22 15.52 -14.27
N ARG A 31 16.64 16.66 -13.69
CA ARG A 31 16.84 16.78 -12.23
C ARG A 31 15.51 16.71 -11.48
N TYR A 32 14.45 17.26 -12.08
CA TYR A 32 13.10 17.12 -11.54
C TYR A 32 12.64 15.66 -11.61
N TRP A 33 12.94 14.95 -12.70
CA TRP A 33 12.60 13.54 -12.84
C TRP A 33 13.29 12.67 -11.79
N TRP A 34 14.57 12.93 -11.51
CA TRP A 34 15.28 12.26 -10.41
C TRP A 34 14.64 12.54 -9.05
N LYS A 35 14.31 13.81 -8.77
CA LYS A 35 13.59 14.16 -7.55
C LYS A 35 12.25 13.42 -7.43
N VAL A 36 11.50 13.29 -8.53
CA VAL A 36 10.23 12.56 -8.54
C VAL A 36 10.44 11.09 -8.20
N VAL A 37 11.48 10.44 -8.75
CA VAL A 37 11.83 9.05 -8.39
C VAL A 37 12.05 8.92 -6.88
N ASP A 38 12.86 9.80 -6.29
CA ASP A 38 13.19 9.74 -4.86
C ASP A 38 11.96 9.96 -3.97
N VAL A 39 11.14 10.96 -4.29
CA VAL A 39 9.92 11.26 -3.52
C VAL A 39 8.90 10.15 -3.62
N VAL A 40 8.61 9.67 -4.85
CA VAL A 40 7.66 8.59 -5.08
C VAL A 40 8.10 7.31 -4.36
N TRP A 41 9.39 6.98 -4.41
CA TRP A 41 9.93 5.82 -3.71
C TRP A 41 9.82 5.95 -2.19
N HIS A 42 10.07 7.14 -1.65
CA HIS A 42 9.94 7.41 -0.23
C HIS A 42 8.50 7.21 0.25
N GLU A 43 7.53 7.83 -0.42
CA GLU A 43 6.09 7.69 -0.11
C GLU A 43 5.64 6.22 -0.22
N LEU A 44 6.09 5.51 -1.27
CA LEU A 44 5.80 4.09 -1.42
C LEU A 44 6.37 3.26 -0.26
N THR A 45 7.58 3.57 0.20
CA THR A 45 8.21 2.85 1.32
C THR A 45 7.42 3.06 2.63
N LEU A 46 6.93 4.28 2.87
CA LEU A 46 6.06 4.58 4.00
C LEU A 46 4.76 3.76 3.91
N VAL A 47 4.13 3.76 2.75
CA VAL A 47 2.90 3.00 2.49
C VAL A 47 3.11 1.51 2.72
N ARG A 48 4.20 0.92 2.20
CA ARG A 48 4.55 -0.50 2.43
C ARG A 48 4.66 -0.84 3.91
N GLY A 49 5.23 0.07 4.71
CA GLY A 49 5.35 -0.10 6.15
C GLY A 49 4.00 -0.11 6.86
N MET A 50 3.07 0.75 6.43
CA MET A 50 1.76 0.95 7.06
C MET A 50 0.63 0.11 6.47
N ALA A 51 0.81 -0.48 5.28
CA ALA A 51 -0.24 -1.22 4.60
C ALA A 51 -0.78 -2.42 5.40
N LYS A 52 0.04 -2.96 6.32
CA LYS A 52 -0.34 -4.06 7.22
C LYS A 52 -1.24 -3.62 8.38
N ASP A 53 -1.19 -2.34 8.74
CA ASP A 53 -1.93 -1.78 9.87
C ASP A 53 -3.26 -1.14 9.44
N LEU A 54 -3.55 -1.17 8.13
CA LEU A 54 -4.79 -0.63 7.58
C LEU A 54 -6.00 -1.50 8.00
N PRO A 55 -7.15 -0.87 8.27
CA PRO A 55 -8.34 -1.61 8.66
C PRO A 55 -8.82 -2.52 7.53
N ALA A 56 -9.38 -3.66 7.93
CA ALA A 56 -10.05 -4.57 7.02
C ALA A 56 -11.11 -3.84 6.19
N GLY A 57 -11.11 -4.06 4.88
CA GLY A 57 -12.03 -3.39 3.96
C GLY A 57 -11.58 -2.01 3.50
N PHE A 58 -10.42 -1.50 3.94
CA PHE A 58 -9.81 -0.33 3.34
C PHE A 58 -9.52 -0.58 1.85
N ILE A 59 -9.94 0.36 1.01
CA ILE A 59 -9.73 0.31 -0.43
C ILE A 59 -8.45 1.09 -0.72
N MET A 60 -7.40 0.37 -1.14
CA MET A 60 -6.14 1.01 -1.50
C MET A 60 -6.32 1.84 -2.79
N PRO A 61 -5.85 3.09 -2.83
CA PRO A 61 -5.82 3.88 -4.06
C PRO A 61 -5.06 3.18 -5.20
N THR A 62 -5.60 3.24 -6.42
CA THR A 62 -5.00 2.68 -7.64
C THR A 62 -3.58 3.18 -7.86
N SER A 63 -3.34 4.48 -7.64
CA SER A 63 -2.02 5.08 -7.83
C SER A 63 -0.96 4.47 -6.92
N LEU A 64 -1.33 4.04 -5.71
CA LEU A 64 -0.43 3.35 -4.79
C LEU A 64 -0.15 1.93 -5.25
N MET A 65 -1.16 1.18 -5.70
CA MET A 65 -0.97 -0.18 -6.24
C MET A 65 -0.14 -0.18 -7.53
N ALA A 66 -0.43 0.76 -8.44
CA ALA A 66 0.33 0.92 -9.67
C ALA A 66 1.78 1.29 -9.40
N THR A 67 2.00 2.17 -8.42
CA THR A 67 3.36 2.53 -7.98
C THR A 67 4.04 1.34 -7.33
N ASP A 68 3.38 0.55 -6.47
CA ASP A 68 3.99 -0.65 -5.87
C ASP A 68 4.46 -1.66 -6.91
N GLN A 69 3.66 -1.86 -7.96
CA GLN A 69 3.94 -2.83 -9.01
C GLN A 69 4.99 -2.37 -10.05
N PHE A 70 5.00 -1.08 -10.41
CA PHE A 70 5.81 -0.58 -11.54
C PHE A 70 6.94 0.35 -11.14
N MET A 71 7.01 0.78 -9.88
CA MET A 71 8.11 1.61 -9.40
C MET A 71 9.40 0.82 -9.32
N LEU A 72 10.50 1.47 -9.69
CA LEU A 72 11.85 0.91 -9.61
C LEU A 72 12.58 1.53 -8.42
N ASP A 73 13.44 0.72 -7.79
CA ASP A 73 14.38 1.23 -6.78
C ASP A 73 15.22 2.37 -7.39
N PRO A 74 15.35 3.53 -6.73
CA PRO A 74 16.15 4.66 -7.21
C PRO A 74 17.57 4.25 -7.62
N THR A 75 18.20 3.34 -6.88
CA THR A 75 19.53 2.77 -7.19
C THR A 75 19.52 2.05 -8.53
N MET A 76 18.46 1.31 -8.82
CA MET A 76 18.29 0.62 -10.09
C MET A 76 18.09 1.61 -11.23
N VAL A 77 17.23 2.62 -11.06
CA VAL A 77 17.05 3.72 -12.03
C VAL A 77 18.38 4.42 -12.32
N HIS A 78 19.17 4.72 -11.29
CA HIS A 78 20.48 5.34 -11.44
C HIS A 78 21.47 4.46 -12.22
N LYS A 79 21.43 3.14 -12.00
CA LYS A 79 22.32 2.17 -12.63
C LYS A 79 21.95 1.88 -14.08
N THR A 80 20.67 1.63 -14.37
CA THR A 80 20.20 1.22 -15.70
C THR A 80 19.88 2.40 -16.60
N LYS A 81 19.65 3.60 -16.02
CA LYS A 81 19.09 4.77 -16.71
C LYS A 81 17.70 4.50 -17.32
N GLU A 82 17.02 3.46 -16.85
CA GLU A 82 15.64 3.16 -17.21
C GLU A 82 14.70 3.85 -16.21
N TRP A 83 13.80 4.67 -16.73
CA TRP A 83 12.79 5.34 -15.90
C TRP A 83 11.67 4.38 -15.53
N PRO A 84 11.05 4.55 -14.35
CA PRO A 84 9.79 3.88 -14.05
C PRO A 84 8.76 4.13 -15.15
N LYS A 85 7.81 3.19 -15.31
CA LYS A 85 6.76 3.27 -16.32
C LYS A 85 5.70 4.29 -15.92
N TRP A 86 6.07 5.57 -15.86
CA TRP A 86 5.23 6.66 -15.36
C TRP A 86 3.90 6.78 -16.07
N ASP A 87 3.87 6.60 -17.38
CA ASP A 87 2.63 6.62 -18.16
C ASP A 87 1.69 5.46 -17.78
N VAL A 88 2.23 4.29 -17.46
CA VAL A 88 1.44 3.15 -16.97
C VAL A 88 0.91 3.48 -15.58
N ILE A 89 1.78 3.91 -14.66
CA ILE A 89 1.42 4.25 -13.28
C ILE A 89 0.28 5.29 -13.23
N ARG A 90 0.34 6.31 -14.08
CA ARG A 90 -0.67 7.38 -14.14
C ARG A 90 -2.01 6.91 -14.73
N ASN A 91 -1.97 6.10 -15.78
CA ASN A 91 -3.16 5.76 -16.57
C ASN A 91 -3.84 4.47 -16.10
N SER A 92 -3.24 3.80 -15.11
CA SER A 92 -3.74 2.62 -14.43
C SER A 92 -5.14 2.82 -13.82
N LYS A 93 -5.97 1.78 -13.90
CA LYS A 93 -7.34 1.71 -13.36
C LYS A 93 -7.45 0.60 -12.33
N ASP A 94 -8.47 0.66 -11.48
CA ASP A 94 -8.71 -0.37 -10.46
C ASP A 94 -8.80 -1.79 -11.04
N GLU A 95 -9.40 -1.91 -12.22
CA GLU A 95 -9.53 -3.17 -12.97
C GLU A 95 -8.17 -3.83 -13.28
N ASP A 96 -7.10 -3.05 -13.40
CA ASP A 96 -5.75 -3.56 -13.70
C ASP A 96 -5.10 -4.24 -12.47
N PHE A 97 -5.65 -4.01 -11.26
CA PHE A 97 -5.04 -4.43 -10.00
C PHE A 97 -5.93 -5.37 -9.19
N VAL A 98 -6.94 -6.02 -9.79
CA VAL A 98 -7.83 -6.93 -9.06
C VAL A 98 -7.10 -8.04 -8.29
N ASP A 99 -5.94 -8.47 -8.80
CA ASP A 99 -5.08 -9.50 -8.22
C ASP A 99 -3.97 -8.92 -7.32
N HIS A 100 -3.91 -7.61 -7.14
CA HIS A 100 -2.89 -6.95 -6.33
C HIS A 100 -3.12 -7.25 -4.83
N PRO A 101 -2.07 -7.54 -4.04
CA PRO A 101 -2.21 -7.83 -2.60
C PRO A 101 -2.92 -6.75 -1.78
N TRP A 102 -2.94 -5.51 -2.27
CA TRP A 102 -3.61 -4.37 -1.64
C TRP A 102 -4.97 -4.02 -2.24
N TYR A 103 -5.42 -4.69 -3.30
CA TYR A 103 -6.68 -4.37 -4.01
C TYR A 103 -7.87 -4.36 -3.07
N LYS A 104 -7.90 -5.35 -2.19
CA LYS A 104 -8.76 -5.38 -1.02
C LYS A 104 -7.90 -5.89 0.10
N ILE A 105 -7.63 -5.04 1.09
CA ILE A 105 -7.11 -5.50 2.37
C ILE A 105 -8.26 -6.26 3.04
N GLN A 106 -8.47 -7.50 2.58
CA GLN A 106 -9.38 -8.44 3.21
C GLN A 106 -8.86 -8.65 4.61
N ASP A 107 -9.80 -8.73 5.56
CA ASP A 107 -9.58 -8.94 6.97
C ASP A 107 -8.40 -9.90 7.18
N GLN A 108 -7.21 -9.34 7.45
CA GLN A 108 -6.12 -10.08 8.05
C GLN A 108 -6.54 -10.31 9.50
N GLY A 109 -7.62 -11.10 9.65
CA GLY A 109 -8.05 -11.61 10.92
C GLY A 109 -6.86 -12.30 11.55
N PRO A 110 -6.73 -12.27 12.88
CA PRO A 110 -5.54 -12.72 13.57
C PRO A 110 -5.21 -14.14 13.14
N GLU A 111 -4.16 -14.29 12.33
CA GLU A 111 -3.62 -15.61 12.03
C GLU A 111 -3.26 -16.25 13.37
N GLY A 112 -3.86 -17.41 13.64
CA GLY A 112 -3.45 -18.27 14.72
C GLY A 112 -4.04 -17.94 16.10
N ARG A 113 -5.36 -17.85 16.23
CA ARG A 113 -5.98 -18.48 17.40
C ARG A 113 -6.81 -19.65 16.93
N VAL A 114 -6.18 -20.82 16.89
CA VAL A 114 -6.88 -22.09 17.10
C VAL A 114 -7.67 -21.92 18.37
N ARG A 115 -8.96 -21.60 18.22
CA ARG A 115 -9.91 -21.60 19.32
C ARG A 115 -10.14 -23.07 19.62
N ASP A 116 -9.26 -23.63 20.43
CA ASP A 116 -9.45 -24.95 20.99
C ASP A 116 -10.85 -24.96 21.62
N LYS A 117 -11.74 -25.74 21.02
CA LYS A 117 -13.07 -25.99 21.56
C LYS A 117 -12.86 -26.89 22.78
N GLY A 118 -12.44 -26.27 23.88
CA GLY A 118 -12.47 -26.84 25.21
C GLY A 118 -13.91 -27.21 25.55
N LYS A 119 -14.30 -28.43 25.18
CA LYS A 119 -15.49 -29.13 25.64
C LYS A 119 -15.27 -29.43 27.14
N GLY A 120 -15.42 -28.43 27.99
CA GLY A 120 -15.45 -28.56 29.44
C GLY A 120 -16.86 -28.94 29.88
N ARG A 121 -17.04 -30.23 30.18
CA ARG A 121 -18.26 -30.81 30.75
C ARG A 121 -18.73 -30.05 32.00
N GLU A 122 -20.03 -29.81 32.10
CA GLU A 122 -20.70 -29.55 33.37
C GLU A 122 -20.44 -30.72 34.33
N VAL A 123 -19.93 -30.40 35.52
CA VAL A 123 -19.90 -31.32 36.66
C VAL A 123 -21.02 -30.89 37.60
N PRO A 124 -21.93 -31.79 38.03
CA PRO A 124 -23.05 -31.40 38.87
C PRO A 124 -22.59 -31.10 40.29
N ALA A 125 -23.22 -30.07 40.87
CA ALA A 125 -23.10 -29.72 42.27
C ALA A 125 -23.50 -30.91 43.16
N VAL A 126 -22.60 -31.31 44.07
CA VAL A 126 -22.96 -32.12 45.23
C VAL A 126 -22.71 -31.27 46.46
N ILE A 127 -23.80 -30.93 47.12
CA ILE A 127 -23.89 -30.29 48.42
C ILE A 127 -23.66 -31.39 49.46
N ALA A 128 -22.78 -31.14 50.44
CA ALA A 128 -22.73 -31.85 51.71
C ALA A 128 -22.40 -30.85 52.81
#